data_AF-A0AAD3M5M7-F1
#
_entry.id   AF-A0AAD3M5M7-F1
#
_cell.length_a   1.000
_cell.length_b   1.000
_cell.length_c   1.000
_cell.angle_alpha   90.00
_cell.angle_beta   90.00
_cell.angle_gamma   90.00
#
_symmetry.space_group_name_H-M   'P 1'
#
loop_
_entity.id
_entity.type
_entity.pdbx_description
1 polymer ?
#
loop_
_entity_poly.entity_id
_entity_poly.type
_entity_poly.pdbx_seq_one_letter_code
_entity_poly.pdbx_strand_id
1 'polypeptide(L)'
;YSLPLQLINNPVMTQWMEILRAIMDRDVPAETLEVDEDDRPELAWWKCKKWALRIITRLFERYGSPGNVTKEYYEFADFFLKTYAVGIQQVLLKVVDQHRQKHYATPRVLQQCLNYLNQGLSHSLTWKQMKPHMQTICQEVIFPLMCYKDEDEKLWQEDPYEYIRMKFNLYDDHALPATAAQSLLCKAARKRKEVLPQMMEFCHQILMDPSADPRRKDGALHCIGALAELLLKKRMYREQMELMLQNYVFPLLNSPMGYLRARSCWVLHCFSPLRFHDDLVLRNAVELVKQDLIDDKEMPVKVEAAIALQTLVSNQEQGLWRDVDVVSVS
;
A
#
# COMPACT_ATOMS: atom_id res chain seq x y z
N TYR A 1 11.75 -22.72 -13.55
CA TYR A 1 12.77 -21.91 -14.24
C TYR A 1 13.82 -21.47 -13.24
N SER A 2 15.07 -21.88 -13.44
CA SER A 2 16.26 -21.52 -12.65
C SER A 2 17.11 -20.48 -13.42
N LEU A 3 17.91 -19.67 -12.71
CA LEU A 3 18.84 -18.74 -13.34
C LEU A 3 20.15 -19.50 -13.64
N PRO A 4 20.55 -19.69 -14.90
CA PRO A 4 21.72 -20.51 -15.23
C PRO A 4 23.01 -19.72 -14.94
N LEU A 5 23.54 -19.88 -13.72
CA LEU A 5 24.75 -19.17 -13.25
C LEU A 5 25.99 -19.45 -14.13
N GLN A 6 26.04 -20.59 -14.81
CA GLN A 6 27.12 -20.93 -15.74
C GLN A 6 27.09 -20.10 -17.03
N LEU A 7 25.91 -19.64 -17.45
CA LEU A 7 25.73 -18.82 -18.66
C LEU A 7 25.74 -17.32 -18.33
N ILE A 8 25.30 -16.95 -17.13
CA ILE A 8 25.23 -15.56 -16.67
C ILE A 8 26.31 -15.33 -15.60
N ASN A 9 27.55 -15.26 -16.06
CA ASN A 9 28.69 -14.92 -15.23
C ASN A 9 28.67 -13.42 -14.84
N ASN A 10 29.48 -13.03 -13.86
CA ASN A 10 29.52 -11.66 -13.33
C ASN A 10 29.75 -10.58 -14.42
N PRO A 11 30.66 -10.75 -15.40
CA PRO A 11 30.83 -9.78 -16.49
C PRO A 11 29.56 -9.57 -17.33
N VAL A 12 28.94 -10.67 -17.79
CA VAL A 12 27.71 -10.61 -18.59
C VAL A 12 26.57 -9.96 -17.79
N MET A 13 26.43 -10.34 -16.51
CA MET A 13 25.43 -9.74 -15.63
C MET A 13 25.68 -8.23 -15.45
N THR A 14 26.93 -7.80 -15.32
CA THR A 14 27.29 -6.39 -15.14
C THR A 14 26.84 -5.57 -16.35
N GLN A 15 27.12 -6.03 -17.56
CA GLN A 15 26.69 -5.36 -18.80
C GLN A 15 25.17 -5.24 -18.88
N TRP A 16 24.43 -6.32 -18.55
CA TRP A 16 22.97 -6.26 -18.49
C TRP A 16 22.47 -5.26 -17.45
N MET A 17 23.03 -5.26 -16.25
CA MET A 17 22.64 -4.33 -15.19
C MET A 17 22.91 -2.87 -15.56
N GLU A 18 24.02 -2.58 -16.24
CA GLU A 18 24.35 -1.25 -16.75
C GLU A 18 23.35 -0.79 -17.81
N ILE A 19 23.03 -1.64 -18.79
CA ILE A 19 22.02 -1.33 -19.81
C ILE A 19 20.66 -1.07 -19.17
N LEU A 20 20.23 -1.96 -18.27
CA LEU A 20 18.92 -1.85 -17.61
C LEU A 20 18.85 -0.59 -16.73
N ARG A 21 19.93 -0.26 -16.01
CA ARG A 21 20.05 0.98 -15.24
C ARG A 21 20.00 2.21 -16.16
N ALA A 22 20.72 2.20 -17.28
CA ALA A 22 20.74 3.31 -18.24
C ALA A 22 19.36 3.56 -18.87
N ILE A 23 18.60 2.50 -19.19
CA ILE A 23 17.21 2.62 -19.65
C ILE A 23 16.34 3.31 -18.60
N MET A 24 16.53 2.97 -17.32
CA MET A 24 15.77 3.58 -16.24
C MET A 24 16.16 5.04 -15.98
N ASP A 25 17.44 5.39 -16.13
CA ASP A 25 17.94 6.74 -15.86
C ASP A 25 17.68 7.75 -16.99
N ARG A 26 17.54 7.25 -18.22
CA ARG A 26 17.27 8.07 -19.40
C ARG A 26 15.93 8.79 -19.28
N ASP A 27 15.91 10.11 -19.43
CA ASP A 27 14.67 10.87 -19.37
C ASP A 27 13.75 10.56 -20.57
N VAL A 28 12.45 10.68 -20.36
CA VAL A 28 11.44 10.49 -21.41
C VAL A 28 11.21 11.85 -22.10
N PRO A 29 11.26 11.93 -23.44
CA PRO A 29 11.09 13.19 -24.16
C PRO A 29 9.74 13.86 -23.87
N ALA A 30 9.71 15.20 -23.77
CA ALA A 30 8.52 15.95 -23.37
C ALA A 30 7.39 15.86 -24.41
N GLU A 31 7.74 15.63 -25.68
CA GLU A 31 6.80 15.42 -26.79
C GLU A 31 5.89 14.21 -26.56
N THR A 32 6.32 13.25 -25.72
CA THR A 32 5.47 12.10 -25.36
C THR A 32 4.26 12.49 -24.50
N LEU A 33 4.25 13.69 -23.91
CA LEU A 33 3.12 14.19 -23.12
C LEU A 33 1.97 14.70 -24.00
N GLU A 34 2.23 14.99 -25.28
CA GLU A 34 1.21 15.41 -26.25
C GLU A 34 0.29 14.26 -26.66
N VAL A 35 0.72 13.02 -26.44
CA VAL A 35 -0.09 11.81 -26.64
C VAL A 35 -1.09 11.67 -25.50
N ASP A 36 -2.29 11.19 -25.83
CA ASP A 36 -3.34 10.88 -24.86
C ASP A 36 -2.80 9.98 -23.72
N GLU A 37 -3.24 10.25 -22.50
CA GLU A 37 -2.72 9.57 -21.32
C GLU A 37 -2.92 8.05 -21.36
N ASP A 38 -4.01 7.59 -21.98
CA ASP A 38 -4.34 6.17 -22.13
C ASP A 38 -3.40 5.46 -23.13
N ASP A 39 -2.87 6.19 -24.11
CA ASP A 39 -1.97 5.67 -25.14
C ASP A 39 -0.48 5.80 -24.77
N ARG A 40 -0.12 6.68 -23.83
CA ARG A 40 1.27 6.87 -23.36
C ARG A 40 1.95 5.55 -22.94
N PRO A 41 1.31 4.59 -22.24
CA PRO A 41 1.91 3.30 -21.89
C PRO A 41 2.40 2.48 -23.10
N GLU A 42 1.85 2.73 -24.29
CA GLU A 42 2.19 2.02 -25.51
C GLU A 42 3.42 2.59 -26.24
N LEU A 43 3.89 3.77 -25.84
CA LEU A 43 5.10 4.37 -26.36
C LEU A 43 6.35 3.53 -26.04
N ALA A 44 7.30 3.50 -26.98
CA ALA A 44 8.52 2.71 -26.86
C ALA A 44 9.31 3.02 -25.57
N TRP A 45 9.37 4.29 -25.18
CA TRP A 45 10.03 4.75 -23.95
C TRP A 45 9.49 4.08 -22.69
N TRP A 46 8.16 4.07 -22.55
CA TRP A 46 7.50 3.48 -21.39
C TRP A 46 7.53 1.96 -21.44
N LYS A 47 7.42 1.35 -22.63
CA LYS A 47 7.62 -0.10 -22.81
C LYS A 47 9.03 -0.53 -22.40
N CYS A 48 10.08 0.18 -22.84
CA CYS A 48 11.46 -0.12 -22.46
C CYS A 48 11.66 -0.03 -20.94
N LYS A 49 11.23 1.06 -20.29
CA LYS A 49 11.31 1.21 -18.83
C LYS A 49 10.53 0.12 -18.09
N LYS A 50 9.30 -0.18 -18.52
CA LYS A 50 8.43 -1.23 -17.95
C LYS A 50 9.13 -2.58 -17.94
N TRP A 51 9.70 -3.00 -19.07
CA TRP A 51 10.34 -4.31 -19.20
C TRP A 51 11.70 -4.36 -18.49
N ALA A 52 12.51 -3.30 -18.59
CA ALA A 52 13.78 -3.22 -17.89
C ALA A 52 13.58 -3.36 -16.38
N LEU A 53 12.64 -2.60 -15.82
CA LEU A 53 12.34 -2.62 -14.40
C LEU A 53 11.73 -3.93 -13.93
N ARG A 54 10.88 -4.57 -14.76
CA ARG A 54 10.35 -5.91 -14.47
C ARG A 54 11.46 -6.96 -14.36
N ILE A 55 12.47 -6.90 -15.24
CA ILE A 55 13.63 -7.82 -15.20
C ILE A 55 14.43 -7.58 -13.92
N ILE A 56 14.80 -6.32 -13.65
CA ILE A 56 15.56 -5.94 -12.46
C ILE A 56 14.85 -6.39 -11.17
N THR A 57 13.55 -6.09 -11.06
CA THR A 57 12.75 -6.41 -9.86
C THR A 57 12.66 -7.91 -9.65
N ARG A 58 12.40 -8.69 -10.71
CA ARG A 58 12.36 -10.16 -10.62
C ARG A 58 13.71 -10.77 -10.24
N LEU A 59 14.81 -10.22 -10.77
CA LEU A 59 16.15 -10.67 -10.40
C LEU A 59 16.44 -10.40 -8.93
N PHE A 60 16.10 -9.20 -8.43
CA PHE A 60 16.32 -8.86 -7.03
C PHE A 60 15.48 -9.72 -6.06
N GLU A 61 14.21 -9.94 -6.40
CA GLU A 61 13.27 -10.74 -5.61
C GLU A 61 13.70 -12.20 -5.51
N ARG A 62 14.06 -12.82 -6.65
CA ARG A 62 14.29 -14.27 -6.74
C ARG A 62 15.73 -14.72 -6.51
N TYR A 63 16.71 -13.87 -6.86
CA TYR A 63 18.11 -14.27 -6.89
C TYR A 63 19.06 -13.24 -6.25
N GLY A 64 18.63 -11.99 -6.09
CA GLY A 64 19.49 -10.90 -5.59
C GLY A 64 19.39 -10.64 -4.09
N SER A 65 18.67 -11.49 -3.34
CA SER A 65 18.42 -11.31 -1.91
C SER A 65 18.98 -12.47 -1.11
N PRO A 66 20.16 -12.33 -0.46
CA PRO A 66 20.85 -13.44 0.20
C PRO A 66 20.00 -14.24 1.21
N GLY A 67 19.08 -13.57 1.92
CA GLY A 67 18.18 -14.20 2.88
C GLY A 67 16.99 -14.97 2.28
N ASN A 68 16.78 -14.87 0.96
CA ASN A 68 15.61 -15.44 0.27
C ASN A 68 15.99 -16.48 -0.80
N VAL A 69 17.28 -16.84 -0.92
CA VAL A 69 17.77 -17.72 -1.98
C VAL A 69 18.25 -19.06 -1.42
N THR A 70 18.27 -20.10 -2.28
CA THR A 70 18.93 -21.37 -1.93
C THR A 70 20.45 -21.20 -1.90
N LYS A 71 21.15 -22.14 -1.24
CA LYS A 71 22.61 -22.09 -1.05
C LYS A 71 23.38 -21.87 -2.35
N GLU A 72 22.93 -22.47 -3.44
CA GLU A 72 23.53 -22.37 -4.78
C GLU A 72 23.57 -20.93 -5.33
N TYR A 73 22.64 -20.07 -4.93
CA TYR A 73 22.55 -18.68 -5.41
C TYR A 73 23.10 -17.67 -4.41
N TYR A 74 23.56 -18.11 -3.23
CA TYR A 74 23.94 -17.17 -2.16
C TYR A 74 25.07 -16.22 -2.57
N GLU A 75 26.13 -16.74 -3.19
CA GLU A 75 27.26 -15.92 -3.65
C GLU A 75 26.82 -14.88 -4.69
N PHE A 76 25.99 -15.31 -5.65
CA PHE A 76 25.41 -14.41 -6.64
C PHE A 76 24.52 -13.34 -5.99
N ALA A 77 23.69 -13.72 -5.02
CA ALA A 77 22.79 -12.80 -4.32
C ALA A 77 23.56 -11.73 -3.54
N ASP A 78 24.63 -12.12 -2.86
CA ASP A 78 25.49 -11.21 -2.11
C ASP A 78 26.23 -10.24 -3.05
N PHE A 79 26.75 -10.77 -4.15
CA PHE A 79 27.38 -9.96 -5.21
C PHE A 79 26.38 -8.98 -5.84
N PHE A 80 25.16 -9.43 -6.18
CA PHE A 80 24.11 -8.58 -6.75
C PHE A 80 23.74 -7.43 -5.81
N LEU A 81 23.51 -7.75 -4.53
CA LEU A 81 23.10 -6.77 -3.53
C LEU A 81 24.18 -5.69 -3.33
N LYS A 82 25.45 -6.10 -3.23
CA LYS A 82 26.58 -5.19 -3.00
C LYS A 82 26.93 -4.35 -4.22
N THR A 83 26.80 -4.91 -5.42
CA THR A 83 27.30 -4.29 -6.65
C THR A 83 26.24 -3.45 -7.36
N TYR A 84 25.00 -3.95 -7.45
CA TYR A 84 23.99 -3.35 -8.33
C TYR A 84 22.84 -2.69 -7.58
N ALA A 85 22.43 -3.26 -6.44
CA ALA A 85 21.14 -2.92 -5.85
C ALA A 85 21.01 -1.44 -5.49
N VAL A 86 22.09 -0.83 -4.96
CA VAL A 86 22.14 0.59 -4.59
C VAL A 86 22.10 1.50 -5.81
N GLY A 87 22.88 1.21 -6.86
CA GLY A 87 22.92 2.04 -8.07
C GLY A 87 21.59 2.06 -8.81
N ILE A 88 20.91 0.91 -8.87
CA ILE A 88 19.53 0.81 -9.37
C ILE A 88 18.59 1.61 -8.47
N GLN A 89 18.66 1.42 -7.15
CA GLN A 89 17.78 2.09 -6.20
C GLN A 89 17.82 3.62 -6.34
N GLN A 90 19.00 4.20 -6.55
CA GLN A 90 19.15 5.65 -6.76
C GLN A 90 18.37 6.14 -7.99
N VAL A 91 18.44 5.42 -9.10
CA VAL A 91 17.70 5.75 -10.33
C VAL A 91 16.19 5.62 -10.09
N LEU A 92 15.74 4.60 -9.36
CA LEU A 92 14.32 4.45 -9.07
C LEU A 92 13.79 5.50 -8.10
N LEU A 93 14.63 5.96 -7.14
CA LEU A 93 14.31 7.09 -6.28
C LEU A 93 14.15 8.39 -7.09
N LYS A 94 14.96 8.60 -8.13
CA LYS A 94 14.78 9.71 -9.09
C LYS A 94 13.40 9.65 -9.77
N VAL A 95 12.98 8.47 -10.24
CA VAL A 95 11.65 8.30 -10.87
C VAL A 95 10.52 8.57 -9.86
N VAL A 96 10.66 8.11 -8.63
CA VAL A 96 9.69 8.36 -7.55
C VAL A 96 9.62 9.86 -7.20
N ASP A 97 10.76 10.54 -7.17
CA ASP A 97 10.83 11.99 -6.95
C ASP A 97 10.23 12.79 -8.13
N GLN A 98 10.43 12.35 -9.37
CA GLN A 98 9.78 12.94 -10.54
C GLN A 98 8.25 12.84 -10.43
N HIS A 99 7.74 11.67 -10.04
CA HIS A 99 6.31 11.48 -9.79
C HIS A 99 5.78 12.39 -8.67
N ARG A 100 6.53 12.53 -7.57
CA ARG A 100 6.23 13.46 -6.47
C ARG A 100 6.06 14.90 -6.98
N GLN A 101 6.94 15.32 -7.89
CA GLN A 101 6.91 16.62 -8.56
C GLN A 101 5.87 16.72 -9.69
N LYS A 102 4.93 15.76 -9.79
CA LYS A 102 3.86 15.71 -10.80
C LYS A 102 4.34 15.49 -12.24
N HIS A 103 5.57 15.01 -12.44
CA HIS A 103 5.97 14.51 -13.74
C HIS A 103 5.30 13.15 -14.01
N TYR A 104 4.82 12.97 -15.23
CA TYR A 104 4.13 11.75 -15.62
C TYR A 104 5.08 10.55 -15.56
N ALA A 105 4.61 9.49 -14.91
CA ALA A 105 5.18 8.16 -15.00
C ALA A 105 4.03 7.17 -15.14
N THR A 106 4.14 6.24 -16.09
CA THR A 106 3.08 5.24 -16.26
C THR A 106 2.82 4.48 -14.96
N PRO A 107 1.56 4.18 -14.63
CA PRO A 107 1.21 3.47 -13.40
C PRO A 107 2.04 2.20 -13.21
N ARG A 108 2.26 1.43 -14.28
CA ARG A 108 3.04 0.19 -14.22
C ARG A 108 4.52 0.42 -13.86
N VAL A 109 5.15 1.48 -14.35
CA VAL A 109 6.54 1.79 -14.01
C VAL A 109 6.65 2.24 -12.55
N LEU A 110 5.77 3.16 -12.14
CA LEU A 110 5.73 3.64 -10.74
C LEU A 110 5.52 2.48 -9.77
N GLN A 111 4.56 1.61 -10.07
CA GLN A 111 4.30 0.41 -9.28
C GLN A 111 5.55 -0.47 -9.12
N GLN A 112 6.24 -0.78 -10.21
CA GLN A 112 7.43 -1.62 -10.15
C GLN A 112 8.59 -0.92 -9.39
N CYS A 113 8.68 0.41 -9.44
CA CYS A 113 9.63 1.17 -8.62
C CYS A 113 9.34 0.94 -7.13
N LEU A 114 8.07 1.09 -6.72
CA LEU A 114 7.65 0.87 -5.33
C LEU A 114 7.90 -0.58 -4.89
N ASN A 115 7.65 -1.57 -5.75
CA ASN A 115 7.94 -2.97 -5.46
C ASN A 115 9.44 -3.22 -5.28
N TYR A 116 10.30 -2.61 -6.09
CA TYR A 116 11.75 -2.70 -5.92
C TYR A 116 12.20 -2.09 -4.59
N LEU A 117 11.71 -0.88 -4.25
CA LEU A 117 11.99 -0.24 -2.95
C LEU A 117 11.49 -1.11 -1.78
N ASN A 118 10.33 -1.74 -1.95
CA ASN A 118 9.76 -2.67 -0.99
C ASN A 118 10.69 -3.87 -0.75
N GLN A 119 11.30 -4.43 -1.80
CA GLN A 119 12.31 -5.47 -1.65
C GLN A 119 13.56 -4.95 -0.94
N GLY A 120 14.01 -3.73 -1.29
CA GLY A 120 15.14 -3.05 -0.66
C GLY A 120 14.99 -2.80 0.84
N LEU A 121 13.77 -2.73 1.38
CA LEU A 121 13.56 -2.57 2.83
C LEU A 121 14.12 -3.73 3.66
N SER A 122 14.28 -4.92 3.08
CA SER A 122 14.78 -6.10 3.81
C SER A 122 16.28 -6.05 4.12
N HIS A 123 17.05 -5.21 3.42
CA HIS A 123 18.51 -5.21 3.48
C HIS A 123 19.03 -3.93 4.13
N SER A 124 20.05 -4.04 4.98
CA SER A 124 20.64 -2.88 5.67
C SER A 124 21.32 -1.91 4.71
N LEU A 125 21.98 -2.43 3.67
CA LEU A 125 22.70 -1.67 2.66
C LEU A 125 21.79 -0.69 1.90
N THR A 126 20.71 -1.20 1.30
CA THR A 126 19.73 -0.40 0.56
C THR A 126 18.88 0.48 1.48
N TRP A 127 18.64 0.05 2.73
CA TRP A 127 17.96 0.91 3.71
C TRP A 127 18.75 2.15 4.08
N LYS A 128 20.07 2.05 4.24
CA LYS A 128 20.92 3.21 4.57
C LYS A 128 20.74 4.36 3.58
N GLN A 129 20.57 4.03 2.29
CA GLN A 129 20.34 4.99 1.21
C GLN A 129 18.89 5.49 1.16
N MET A 130 17.93 4.62 1.45
CA MET A 130 16.50 4.97 1.38
C MET A 130 15.99 5.75 2.59
N LYS A 131 16.59 5.53 3.76
CA LYS A 131 16.14 6.08 5.05
C LYS A 131 15.95 7.60 5.03
N PRO A 132 16.88 8.43 4.50
CA PRO A 132 16.70 9.89 4.47
C PRO A 132 15.47 10.35 3.68
N HIS A 133 15.02 9.54 2.72
CA HIS A 133 13.90 9.86 1.84
C HIS A 133 12.58 9.23 2.31
N MET A 134 12.61 8.31 3.29
CA MET A 134 11.44 7.50 3.64
C MET A 134 10.26 8.32 4.14
N GLN A 135 10.51 9.38 4.92
CA GLN A 135 9.44 10.27 5.38
C GLN A 135 8.74 10.96 4.20
N THR A 136 9.50 11.53 3.28
CA THR A 136 8.98 12.16 2.05
C THR A 136 8.25 11.14 1.16
N ILE A 137 8.81 9.92 0.99
CA ILE A 137 8.15 8.85 0.23
C ILE A 137 6.80 8.49 0.88
N CYS A 138 6.74 8.39 2.21
CA CYS A 138 5.49 8.10 2.91
C CYS A 138 4.45 9.22 2.71
N GLN A 139 4.84 10.48 2.92
CA GLN A 139 3.89 11.60 2.97
C GLN A 139 3.52 12.18 1.60
N GLU A 140 4.45 12.18 0.64
CA GLU A 140 4.29 12.87 -0.64
C GLU A 140 4.15 11.91 -1.84
N VAL A 141 4.34 10.59 -1.64
CA VAL A 141 4.16 9.58 -2.69
C VAL A 141 3.14 8.52 -2.29
N ILE A 142 3.40 7.78 -1.20
CA ILE A 142 2.51 6.70 -0.75
C ILE A 142 1.15 7.26 -0.37
N PHE A 143 1.10 8.29 0.47
CA PHE A 143 -0.15 8.83 0.97
C PHE A 143 -1.05 9.38 -0.16
N PRO A 144 -0.59 10.22 -1.10
CA PRO A 144 -1.42 10.64 -2.24
C PRO A 144 -1.88 9.49 -3.14
N LEU A 145 -1.08 8.41 -3.26
CA LEU A 145 -1.51 7.20 -4.00
C LEU A 145 -2.62 6.43 -3.30
N MET A 146 -2.76 6.58 -1.98
CA MET A 146 -3.77 5.93 -1.15
C MET A 146 -5.04 6.79 -0.96
N CYS A 147 -4.99 8.08 -1.26
CA CYS A 147 -6.17 8.95 -1.27
C CYS A 147 -7.10 8.61 -2.44
N TYR A 148 -8.41 8.78 -2.21
CA TYR A 148 -9.43 8.86 -3.24
C TYR A 148 -9.15 9.97 -4.26
N LYS A 149 -9.33 9.70 -5.55
CA LYS A 149 -8.96 10.59 -6.66
C LYS A 149 -10.13 10.94 -7.58
N ASP A 150 -9.87 11.81 -8.53
CA ASP A 150 -10.86 12.19 -9.55
C ASP A 150 -11.24 11.01 -10.45
N GLU A 151 -10.30 10.10 -10.74
CA GLU A 151 -10.59 8.89 -11.52
C GLU A 151 -11.50 7.93 -10.73
N ASP A 152 -11.29 7.82 -9.42
CA ASP A 152 -12.15 7.03 -8.54
C ASP A 152 -13.57 7.62 -8.49
N GLU A 153 -13.69 8.95 -8.36
CA GLU A 153 -14.97 9.66 -8.35
C GLU A 153 -15.72 9.48 -9.68
N LYS A 154 -15.02 9.60 -10.79
CA LYS A 154 -15.61 9.40 -12.11
C LYS A 154 -16.19 7.99 -12.23
N LEU A 155 -15.41 6.96 -11.88
CA LEU A 155 -15.87 5.57 -11.93
C LEU A 155 -17.01 5.31 -10.93
N TRP A 156 -16.94 5.89 -9.74
CA TRP A 156 -17.99 5.79 -8.73
C TRP A 156 -19.34 6.32 -9.21
N GLN A 157 -19.35 7.45 -9.91
CA GLN A 157 -20.57 8.07 -10.43
C GLN A 157 -21.07 7.42 -11.73
N GLU A 158 -20.17 7.02 -12.62
CA GLU A 158 -20.52 6.49 -13.95
C GLU A 158 -20.88 5.00 -13.91
N ASP A 159 -20.10 4.18 -13.19
CA ASP A 159 -20.31 2.73 -13.05
C ASP A 159 -19.86 2.23 -11.65
N PRO A 160 -20.69 2.40 -10.61
CA PRO A 160 -20.36 1.97 -9.25
C PRO A 160 -20.16 0.45 -9.13
N TYR A 161 -20.70 -0.36 -10.05
CA TYR A 161 -20.49 -1.80 -10.05
C TYR A 161 -19.10 -2.16 -10.57
N GLU A 162 -18.60 -1.45 -11.58
CA GLU A 162 -17.22 -1.59 -12.02
C GLU A 162 -16.24 -1.06 -10.97
N TYR A 163 -16.56 0.03 -10.27
CA TYR A 163 -15.78 0.47 -9.10
C TYR A 163 -15.60 -0.65 -8.07
N ILE A 164 -16.70 -1.33 -7.71
CA ILE A 164 -16.67 -2.48 -6.79
C ILE A 164 -15.82 -3.61 -7.39
N ARG A 165 -16.06 -3.97 -8.65
CA ARG A 165 -15.31 -5.06 -9.31
C ARG A 165 -13.81 -4.80 -9.30
N MET A 166 -13.37 -3.60 -9.68
CA MET A 166 -11.95 -3.23 -9.67
C MET A 166 -11.35 -3.37 -8.27
N LYS A 167 -12.07 -2.95 -7.22
CA LYS A 167 -11.61 -3.04 -5.83
C LYS A 167 -11.49 -4.49 -5.32
N PHE A 168 -12.34 -5.41 -5.79
CA PHE A 168 -12.32 -6.82 -5.38
C PHE A 168 -11.63 -7.76 -6.40
N ASN A 169 -11.07 -7.21 -7.48
CA ASN A 169 -10.40 -8.01 -8.50
C ASN A 169 -8.96 -8.35 -8.10
N LEU A 170 -8.82 -9.49 -7.42
CA LEU A 170 -7.54 -10.05 -6.95
C LEU A 170 -6.48 -10.23 -8.05
N TYR A 171 -6.88 -10.31 -9.32
CA TYR A 171 -5.94 -10.54 -10.43
C TYR A 171 -5.28 -9.24 -10.95
N ASP A 172 -5.91 -8.08 -10.76
CA ASP A 172 -5.42 -6.78 -11.28
C ASP A 172 -4.82 -5.88 -10.18
N ASP A 173 -5.01 -6.21 -8.91
CA ASP A 173 -4.35 -5.56 -7.77
C ASP A 173 -2.82 -5.53 -7.89
N HIS A 174 -2.24 -6.54 -8.56
CA HIS A 174 -0.82 -6.61 -8.85
C HIS A 174 -0.37 -5.70 -10.00
N ALA A 175 -1.21 -4.79 -10.48
CA ALA A 175 -0.85 -3.74 -11.46
C ALA A 175 -0.97 -2.30 -10.93
N LEU A 176 -1.71 -2.07 -9.84
CA LEU A 176 -1.99 -0.72 -9.35
C LEU A 176 -0.85 -0.16 -8.47
N PRO A 177 -0.44 1.11 -8.69
CA PRO A 177 0.52 1.80 -7.83
C PRO A 177 0.09 1.88 -6.35
N ALA A 178 -1.21 2.04 -6.09
CA ALA A 178 -1.76 2.13 -4.73
C ALA A 178 -1.47 0.87 -3.91
N THR A 179 -1.66 -0.32 -4.50
CA THR A 179 -1.37 -1.61 -3.86
C THR A 179 0.12 -1.78 -3.54
N ALA A 180 0.99 -1.35 -4.46
CA ALA A 180 2.44 -1.36 -4.22
C ALA A 180 2.87 -0.35 -3.14
N ALA A 181 2.23 0.82 -3.10
CA ALA A 181 2.44 1.84 -2.06
C ALA A 181 2.02 1.33 -0.68
N GLN A 182 0.84 0.72 -0.59
CA GLN A 182 0.35 0.09 0.64
C GLN A 182 1.29 -1.02 1.11
N SER A 183 1.74 -1.91 0.22
CA SER A 183 2.69 -2.97 0.55
C SER A 183 4.02 -2.41 1.08
N LEU A 184 4.55 -1.38 0.42
CA LEU A 184 5.75 -0.67 0.84
C LEU A 184 5.59 -0.06 2.24
N LEU A 185 4.46 0.62 2.49
CA LEU A 185 4.13 1.19 3.80
C LEU A 185 4.08 0.12 4.89
N CYS A 186 3.31 -0.95 4.67
CA CYS A 186 3.14 -2.01 5.67
C CYS A 186 4.47 -2.70 5.99
N LYS A 187 5.31 -2.97 4.99
CA LYS A 187 6.64 -3.54 5.21
C LYS A 187 7.57 -2.56 5.91
N ALA A 188 7.56 -1.28 5.53
CA ALA A 188 8.38 -0.24 6.14
C ALA A 188 8.03 -0.08 7.62
N ALA A 189 6.75 0.08 7.95
CA ALA A 189 6.24 0.19 9.31
C ALA A 189 6.57 -1.03 10.19
N ARG A 190 6.60 -2.23 9.59
CA ARG A 190 6.96 -3.49 10.29
C ARG A 190 8.46 -3.63 10.52
N LYS A 191 9.29 -3.27 9.53
CA LYS A 191 10.75 -3.51 9.55
C LYS A 191 11.55 -2.35 10.14
N ARG A 192 11.05 -1.11 10.05
CA ARG A 192 11.78 0.13 10.35
C ARG A 192 11.03 0.92 11.42
N LYS A 193 11.67 1.08 12.59
CA LYS A 193 11.03 1.50 13.84
C LYS A 193 10.43 2.91 13.76
N GLU A 194 11.07 3.78 12.98
CA GLU A 194 10.69 5.18 12.80
C GLU A 194 9.45 5.39 11.92
N VAL A 195 9.15 4.46 11.02
CA VAL A 195 8.13 4.68 9.98
C VAL A 195 6.71 4.66 10.55
N LEU A 196 6.41 3.70 11.45
CA LEU A 196 5.06 3.59 12.01
C LEU A 196 4.66 4.83 12.83
N PRO A 197 5.45 5.30 13.82
CA PRO A 197 5.08 6.50 14.58
C PRO A 197 4.91 7.73 13.69
N GLN A 198 5.83 7.96 12.74
CA GLN A 198 5.76 9.10 11.82
C GLN A 198 4.51 9.08 10.95
N MET A 199 4.13 7.91 10.43
CA MET A 199 2.91 7.79 9.62
C MET A 199 1.64 7.97 10.45
N MET A 200 1.60 7.41 11.67
CA MET A 200 0.44 7.56 12.55
C MET A 200 0.26 9.02 12.99
N GLU A 201 1.34 9.72 13.33
CA GLU A 201 1.31 11.15 13.66
C GLU A 201 0.79 11.98 12.47
N PHE A 202 1.30 11.71 11.27
CA PHE A 202 0.85 12.40 10.06
C PHE A 202 -0.65 12.16 9.76
N CYS A 203 -1.12 10.91 9.83
CA CYS A 203 -2.53 10.59 9.63
C CYS A 203 -3.40 11.24 10.72
N HIS A 204 -2.95 11.23 11.97
CA HIS A 204 -3.69 11.83 13.09
C HIS A 204 -3.85 13.35 12.93
N GLN A 205 -2.79 14.06 12.49
CA GLN A 205 -2.87 15.50 12.20
C GLN A 205 -3.93 15.81 11.14
N ILE A 206 -4.04 14.98 10.09
CA ILE A 206 -5.05 15.14 9.04
C ILE A 206 -6.46 14.90 9.58
N LEU A 207 -6.65 13.89 10.42
CA LEU A 207 -7.95 13.57 11.01
C LEU A 207 -8.42 14.61 12.04
N MET A 208 -7.47 15.23 12.77
CA MET A 208 -7.75 16.29 13.74
C MET A 208 -8.12 17.62 13.08
N ASP A 209 -7.68 17.87 11.84
CA ASP A 209 -7.97 19.11 11.15
C ASP A 209 -9.43 19.11 10.60
N PRO A 210 -10.32 19.96 11.13
CA PRO A 210 -11.69 20.05 10.66
C PRO A 210 -11.77 20.57 9.22
N SER A 211 -10.78 21.36 8.78
CA SER A 211 -10.69 21.96 7.45
C SER A 211 -9.96 21.09 6.43
N ALA A 212 -9.41 19.94 6.85
CA ALA A 212 -8.72 19.04 5.94
C ALA A 212 -9.65 18.53 4.84
N ASP A 213 -9.11 18.53 3.62
CA ASP A 213 -9.74 17.93 2.44
C ASP A 213 -10.29 16.52 2.76
N PRO A 214 -11.59 16.27 2.53
CA PRO A 214 -12.21 14.97 2.69
C PRO A 214 -11.45 13.80 2.04
N ARG A 215 -10.81 14.01 0.88
CA ARG A 215 -9.96 12.99 0.23
C ARG A 215 -8.70 12.66 1.02
N ARG A 216 -8.16 13.63 1.75
CA ARG A 216 -7.05 13.39 2.67
C ARG A 216 -7.51 12.63 3.92
N LYS A 217 -8.73 12.86 4.40
CA LYS A 217 -9.32 12.05 5.49
C LYS A 217 -9.50 10.60 5.05
N ASP A 218 -10.00 10.36 3.82
CA ASP A 218 -10.03 9.02 3.22
C ASP A 218 -8.63 8.37 3.18
N GLY A 219 -7.63 9.08 2.67
CA GLY A 219 -6.25 8.57 2.62
C GLY A 219 -5.67 8.24 4.00
N ALA A 220 -5.95 9.06 5.01
CA ALA A 220 -5.52 8.80 6.39
C ALA A 220 -6.16 7.53 6.95
N LEU A 221 -7.47 7.36 6.74
CA LEU A 221 -8.19 6.14 7.11
C LEU A 221 -7.67 4.92 6.34
N HIS A 222 -7.36 5.07 5.05
CA HIS A 222 -6.80 4.00 4.22
C HIS A 222 -5.43 3.55 4.75
N CYS A 223 -4.52 4.48 5.06
CA CYS A 223 -3.23 4.17 5.67
C CYS A 223 -3.37 3.47 7.03
N ILE A 224 -4.26 3.97 7.91
CA ILE A 224 -4.48 3.40 9.24
C ILE A 224 -5.07 1.98 9.14
N GLY A 225 -6.07 1.77 8.29
CA GLY A 225 -6.68 0.46 8.06
C GLY A 225 -5.68 -0.55 7.48
N ALA A 226 -4.84 -0.12 6.52
CA ALA A 226 -3.78 -0.98 5.97
C ALA A 226 -2.75 -1.42 7.03
N LEU A 227 -2.57 -0.61 8.07
CA LEU A 227 -1.67 -0.87 9.19
C LEU A 227 -2.36 -1.58 10.37
N ALA A 228 -3.67 -1.88 10.29
CA ALA A 228 -4.46 -2.41 11.40
C ALA A 228 -3.85 -3.68 12.04
N GLU A 229 -3.41 -4.65 11.23
CA GLU A 229 -2.75 -5.88 11.73
C GLU A 229 -1.52 -5.57 12.59
N LEU A 230 -0.72 -4.56 12.20
CA LEU A 230 0.47 -4.15 12.94
C LEU A 230 0.11 -3.35 14.20
N LEU A 231 -0.89 -2.47 14.10
CA LEU A 231 -1.36 -1.64 15.22
C LEU A 231 -1.97 -2.51 16.32
N LEU A 232 -2.79 -3.50 15.97
CA LEU A 232 -3.40 -4.43 16.92
C LEU A 232 -2.38 -5.33 17.63
N LYS A 233 -1.22 -5.60 17.01
CA LYS A 233 -0.12 -6.35 17.65
C LYS A 233 0.67 -5.54 18.68
N LYS A 234 0.60 -4.20 18.64
CA LYS A 234 1.35 -3.32 19.54
C LYS A 234 0.43 -2.73 20.61
N ARG A 235 0.62 -3.15 21.87
CA ARG A 235 -0.24 -2.76 23.01
C ARG A 235 -0.57 -1.27 23.04
N MET A 236 0.45 -0.42 22.95
CA MET A 236 0.31 1.04 23.01
C MET A 236 -0.61 1.64 21.95
N TYR A 237 -0.69 1.03 20.76
CA TYR A 237 -1.60 1.46 19.70
C TYR A 237 -2.97 0.82 19.89
N ARG A 238 -3.02 -0.49 20.16
CA ARG A 238 -4.26 -1.25 20.35
C ARG A 238 -5.20 -0.59 21.38
N GLU A 239 -4.66 -0.13 22.51
CA GLU A 239 -5.44 0.54 23.57
C GLU A 239 -6.08 1.87 23.13
N GLN A 240 -5.56 2.50 22.07
CA GLN A 240 -6.06 3.77 21.54
C GLN A 240 -6.97 3.59 20.32
N MET A 241 -7.01 2.40 19.71
CA MET A 241 -7.74 2.19 18.45
C MET A 241 -9.24 2.32 18.64
N GLU A 242 -9.80 1.88 19.77
CA GLU A 242 -11.24 2.03 20.03
C GLU A 242 -11.66 3.51 20.07
N LEU A 243 -10.88 4.36 20.76
CA LEU A 243 -11.12 5.80 20.80
C LEU A 243 -10.92 6.46 19.42
N MET A 244 -9.94 5.99 18.64
CA MET A 244 -9.72 6.45 17.27
C MET A 244 -10.92 6.14 16.37
N LEU A 245 -11.48 4.92 16.46
CA LEU A 245 -12.69 4.55 15.71
C LEU A 245 -13.88 5.44 16.10
N GLN A 246 -14.10 5.65 17.40
CA GLN A 246 -15.19 6.49 17.89
C GLN A 246 -15.08 7.95 17.44
N ASN A 247 -13.88 8.52 17.53
CA ASN A 247 -13.69 9.95 17.27
C ASN A 247 -13.61 10.30 15.78
N TYR A 248 -13.12 9.39 14.93
CA TYR A 248 -12.84 9.70 13.53
C TYR A 248 -13.57 8.82 12.53
N VAL A 249 -13.88 7.57 12.86
CA VAL A 249 -14.53 6.64 11.91
C VAL A 249 -16.05 6.71 12.03
N PHE A 250 -16.59 6.65 13.25
CA PHE A 250 -18.04 6.64 13.47
C PHE A 250 -18.75 7.90 12.94
N PRO A 251 -18.22 9.13 13.10
CA PRO A 251 -18.86 10.31 12.53
C PRO A 251 -18.90 10.26 11.00
N LEU A 252 -17.89 9.64 10.37
CA LEU A 252 -17.77 9.55 8.92
C LEU A 252 -18.70 8.52 8.29
N LEU A 253 -19.27 7.59 9.06
CA LEU A 253 -20.37 6.72 8.60
C LEU A 253 -21.64 7.52 8.31
N ASN A 254 -21.78 8.72 8.88
CA ASN A 254 -22.88 9.65 8.55
C ASN A 254 -22.44 10.79 7.61
N SER A 255 -21.28 10.67 6.98
CA SER A 255 -20.78 11.68 6.03
C SER A 255 -21.73 11.85 4.86
N PRO A 256 -21.91 13.05 4.29
CA PRO A 256 -22.66 13.21 3.03
C PRO A 256 -21.97 12.55 1.83
N MET A 257 -20.67 12.23 1.94
CA MET A 257 -19.86 11.65 0.86
C MET A 257 -19.80 10.12 0.95
N GLY A 258 -20.30 9.42 -0.07
CA GLY A 258 -20.37 7.95 -0.11
C GLY A 258 -19.03 7.26 0.07
N TYR A 259 -17.98 7.73 -0.62
CA TYR A 259 -16.65 7.12 -0.51
C TYR A 259 -16.08 7.16 0.91
N LEU A 260 -16.42 8.18 1.72
CA LEU A 260 -16.03 8.26 3.13
C LEU A 260 -16.80 7.26 3.99
N ARG A 261 -18.10 7.08 3.75
CA ARG A 261 -18.90 6.06 4.44
C ARG A 261 -18.35 4.67 4.12
N ALA A 262 -18.13 4.36 2.84
CA ALA A 262 -17.52 3.10 2.40
C ALA A 262 -16.12 2.89 3.00
N ARG A 263 -15.27 3.92 3.04
CA ARG A 263 -13.95 3.83 3.70
C ARG A 263 -14.08 3.54 5.18
N SER A 264 -15.02 4.17 5.88
CA SER A 264 -15.28 3.93 7.29
C SER A 264 -15.73 2.50 7.56
N CYS A 265 -16.64 1.94 6.75
CA CYS A 265 -17.00 0.53 6.81
C CYS A 265 -15.77 -0.37 6.61
N TRP A 266 -14.94 -0.08 5.62
CA TRP A 266 -13.70 -0.82 5.35
C TRP A 266 -12.70 -0.75 6.52
N VAL A 267 -12.57 0.40 7.19
CA VAL A 267 -11.74 0.53 8.40
C VAL A 267 -12.32 -0.31 9.54
N LEU A 268 -13.63 -0.32 9.75
CA LEU A 268 -14.27 -1.16 10.77
C LEU A 268 -14.07 -2.65 10.51
N HIS A 269 -14.13 -3.09 9.26
CA HIS A 269 -13.67 -4.43 8.87
C HIS A 269 -12.23 -4.65 9.31
N CYS A 270 -11.30 -3.78 8.91
CA CYS A 270 -9.86 -3.96 9.20
C CYS A 270 -9.57 -4.07 10.72
N PHE A 271 -10.35 -3.38 11.54
CA PHE A 271 -10.27 -3.44 13.00
C PHE A 271 -11.28 -4.39 13.65
N SER A 272 -12.00 -5.23 12.89
CA SER A 272 -12.94 -6.21 13.45
C SER A 272 -12.33 -7.19 14.47
N PRO A 273 -11.01 -7.52 14.44
CA PRO A 273 -10.39 -8.32 15.49
C PRO A 273 -10.14 -7.55 16.81
N LEU A 274 -10.37 -6.23 16.84
CA LEU A 274 -10.30 -5.43 18.05
C LEU A 274 -11.43 -5.86 19.00
N ARG A 275 -11.09 -6.11 20.26
CA ARG A 275 -12.08 -6.29 21.32
C ARG A 275 -12.46 -4.92 21.85
N PHE A 276 -13.74 -4.59 21.74
CA PHE A 276 -14.30 -3.37 22.32
C PHE A 276 -14.41 -3.55 23.84
N HIS A 277 -14.04 -2.53 24.60
CA HIS A 277 -14.15 -2.56 26.07
C HIS A 277 -15.58 -2.27 26.53
N ASP A 278 -16.30 -1.43 25.78
CA ASP A 278 -17.68 -1.05 26.05
C ASP A 278 -18.62 -1.64 24.98
N ASP A 279 -19.54 -2.49 25.44
CA ASP A 279 -20.58 -3.09 24.59
C ASP A 279 -21.46 -2.04 23.91
N LEU A 280 -21.63 -0.86 24.50
CA LEU A 280 -22.36 0.24 23.89
C LEU A 280 -21.64 0.78 22.66
N VAL A 281 -20.30 0.82 22.67
CA VAL A 281 -19.50 1.24 21.53
C VAL A 281 -19.61 0.23 20.40
N LEU A 282 -19.55 -1.07 20.71
CA LEU A 282 -19.76 -2.13 19.72
C LEU A 282 -21.18 -2.08 19.13
N ARG A 283 -22.21 -1.92 19.96
CA ARG A 283 -23.61 -1.78 19.50
C ARG A 283 -23.77 -0.58 18.59
N ASN A 284 -23.16 0.56 18.94
CA ASN A 284 -23.19 1.76 18.11
C ASN A 284 -22.51 1.51 16.76
N ALA A 285 -21.33 0.87 16.74
CA ALA A 285 -20.65 0.52 15.50
C ALA A 285 -21.51 -0.38 14.60
N VAL A 286 -22.14 -1.41 15.18
CA VAL A 286 -23.03 -2.33 14.46
C VAL A 286 -24.26 -1.59 13.92
N GLU A 287 -24.87 -0.70 14.70
CA GLU A 287 -26.06 0.05 14.27
C GLU A 287 -25.72 0.99 13.10
N LEU A 288 -24.60 1.70 13.18
CA LEU A 288 -24.13 2.59 12.12
C LEU A 288 -23.85 1.83 10.82
N VAL A 289 -23.14 0.70 10.89
CA VAL A 289 -22.87 -0.14 9.70
C VAL A 289 -24.15 -0.76 9.16
N LYS A 290 -25.08 -1.17 10.02
CA LYS A 290 -26.39 -1.69 9.61
C LYS A 290 -27.21 -0.63 8.87
N GLN A 291 -27.18 0.62 9.33
CA GLN A 291 -27.82 1.74 8.64
C GLN A 291 -27.23 1.93 7.24
N ASP A 292 -25.91 1.95 7.10
CA ASP A 292 -25.23 2.06 5.79
C ASP A 292 -25.57 0.88 4.85
N LEU A 293 -25.78 -0.32 5.40
CA LEU A 293 -26.19 -1.48 4.60
C LEU A 293 -27.62 -1.37 4.08
N ILE A 294 -28.56 -0.92 4.93
CA ILE A 294 -30.00 -0.94 4.63
C ILE A 294 -30.40 0.33 3.86
N ASP A 295 -30.05 1.50 4.39
CA ASP A 295 -30.65 2.79 4.03
C ASP A 295 -29.83 3.59 3.00
N ASP A 296 -28.54 3.28 2.82
CA ASP A 296 -27.71 3.98 1.85
C ASP A 296 -28.26 3.80 0.42
N LYS A 297 -27.92 4.69 -0.50
CA LYS A 297 -28.32 4.62 -1.91
C LYS A 297 -27.18 4.17 -2.81
N GLU A 298 -25.94 4.31 -2.34
CA GLU A 298 -24.72 4.08 -3.08
C GLU A 298 -24.28 2.62 -2.87
N MET A 299 -24.31 1.83 -3.95
CA MET A 299 -23.99 0.41 -3.90
C MET A 299 -22.61 0.08 -3.28
N PRO A 300 -21.53 0.84 -3.54
CA PRO A 300 -20.23 0.52 -2.96
C PRO A 300 -20.22 0.64 -1.43
N VAL A 301 -21.03 1.56 -0.87
CA VAL A 301 -21.21 1.67 0.60
C VAL A 301 -21.88 0.42 1.15
N LYS A 302 -22.97 -0.03 0.52
CA LYS A 302 -23.67 -1.26 0.94
C LYS A 302 -22.78 -2.49 0.93
N VAL A 303 -21.93 -2.63 -0.10
CA VAL A 303 -21.00 -3.77 -0.18
C VAL A 303 -19.99 -3.73 0.97
N GLU A 304 -19.35 -2.58 1.23
CA GLU A 304 -18.40 -2.46 2.34
C GLU A 304 -19.09 -2.63 3.70
N ALA A 305 -20.29 -2.08 3.87
CA ALA A 305 -21.09 -2.24 5.08
C ALA A 305 -21.46 -3.71 5.34
N ALA A 306 -21.84 -4.46 4.31
CA ALA A 306 -22.12 -5.89 4.43
C ALA A 306 -20.90 -6.69 4.92
N ILE A 307 -19.73 -6.42 4.35
CA ILE A 307 -18.48 -7.10 4.74
C ILE A 307 -18.07 -6.70 6.16
N ALA A 308 -18.16 -5.42 6.50
CA ALA A 308 -17.86 -4.92 7.85
C ALA A 308 -18.80 -5.55 8.88
N LEU A 309 -20.11 -5.63 8.61
CA LEU A 309 -21.08 -6.24 9.51
C LEU A 309 -20.80 -7.73 9.70
N GLN A 310 -20.55 -8.47 8.61
CA GLN A 310 -20.22 -9.89 8.67
C GLN A 310 -18.98 -10.13 9.57
N THR A 311 -17.92 -9.36 9.34
CA THR A 311 -16.66 -9.52 10.07
C THR A 311 -16.77 -9.09 11.53
N LEU A 312 -17.52 -8.03 11.84
CA LEU A 312 -17.81 -7.63 13.22
C LEU A 312 -18.56 -8.74 13.97
N VAL A 313 -19.60 -9.32 13.38
CA VAL A 313 -20.36 -10.42 14.03
C VAL A 313 -19.47 -11.65 14.26
N SER A 314 -18.76 -12.12 13.23
CA SER A 314 -17.96 -13.35 13.33
C SER A 314 -16.78 -13.25 14.30
N ASN A 315 -16.12 -12.09 14.41
CA ASN A 315 -14.94 -11.95 15.26
C ASN A 315 -15.27 -11.73 16.74
N GLN A 316 -16.43 -11.16 17.05
CA GLN A 316 -16.85 -10.97 18.45
C GLN A 316 -17.33 -12.29 19.06
N GLU A 317 -17.97 -13.18 18.29
CA GLU A 317 -18.30 -14.54 18.75
C GLU A 317 -17.05 -15.35 19.14
N GLN A 318 -15.97 -15.29 18.34
CA GLN A 318 -14.71 -16.00 18.65
C GLN A 318 -14.01 -15.47 19.92
N GLY A 319 -14.30 -14.24 20.35
CA GLY A 319 -13.79 -13.67 21.59
C GLY A 319 -14.36 -14.36 22.83
N LEU A 320 -15.65 -14.66 22.81
CA LEU A 320 -16.37 -15.33 23.90
C LEU A 320 -15.83 -16.73 24.19
N TRP A 321 -15.51 -17.52 23.15
CA TRP A 321 -14.99 -18.89 23.34
C TRP A 321 -13.56 -18.93 23.87
N ARG A 322 -12.70 -17.98 23.48
CA ARG A 322 -11.31 -17.93 23.99
C ARG A 322 -11.23 -17.55 25.47
N ASP A 323 -12.15 -16.73 25.96
CA ASP A 323 -12.16 -16.33 27.37
C ASP A 323 -12.76 -17.44 28.26
N VAL A 324 -13.62 -18.31 27.71
CA VAL A 324 -14.09 -19.53 28.39
C VAL A 324 -12.96 -20.57 28.54
N ASP A 325 -12.13 -20.74 27.51
CA ASP A 325 -11.02 -21.72 27.55
C ASP A 325 -9.92 -21.32 28.55
N VAL A 326 -9.69 -20.02 28.78
CA VAL A 326 -8.71 -19.53 29.77
C VAL A 326 -9.20 -19.69 31.21
N VAL A 327 -10.52 -19.66 31.45
CA VAL A 327 -11.11 -19.86 32.78
C VAL A 327 -11.21 -21.34 33.14
N SER A 328 -11.20 -22.25 32.16
CA SER A 328 -11.21 -23.70 32.39
C SER A 328 -9.86 -24.35 32.71
N VAL A 329 -8.77 -23.58 32.79
CA VAL A 329 -7.41 -24.09 33.09
C VAL A 329 -6.73 -23.29 34.23
N SER A 330 -7.51 -22.92 35.26
CA SER A 330 -6.97 -22.37 36.52
C SER A 330 -7.32 -23.24 37.71
#